data_AF-G2YG58-F1
#
_entry.id   AF-G2YG58-F1
#
_cell.length_a   1.000
_cell.length_b   1.000
_cell.length_c   1.000
_cell.angle_alpha   90.00
_cell.angle_beta   90.00
_cell.angle_gamma   90.00
#
_symmetry.space_group_name_H-M   'P 1'
#
loop_
_entity.id
_entity.type
_entity.pdbx_description
1 polymer ?
#
loop_
_entity_poly.entity_id
_entity_poly.type
_entity_poly.pdbx_seq_one_letter_code
_entity_poly.pdbx_strand_id
1 'polypeptide(L)' 'MQSDHCFDILRSAVMCQGDTTLTTFGWEKLSKPQPHVKSTEHRCVDWNKLMESLADRVVGEEEMAALVNPRLESGA' A
#
# COMPACT_ATOMS: atom_id res chain seq x y z
N MET A 1 7.95 -22.23 -4.93
CA MET A 1 7.36 -21.63 -6.14
C MET A 1 5.90 -21.29 -5.83
N GLN A 2 5.70 -20.25 -5.01
CA GLN A 2 4.37 -19.75 -4.60
C GLN A 2 4.44 -18.22 -4.48
N SER A 3 5.59 -17.67 -4.09
CA SER A 3 5.84 -16.24 -4.03
C SER A 3 5.77 -15.55 -5.39
N ASP A 4 6.35 -16.14 -6.46
CA ASP A 4 6.45 -15.47 -7.77
C ASP A 4 5.08 -15.21 -8.41
N HIS A 5 4.19 -16.21 -8.40
CA HIS A 5 2.84 -16.03 -8.95
C HIS A 5 2.05 -14.99 -8.15
N CYS A 6 2.14 -15.01 -6.81
CA CYS A 6 1.43 -14.06 -5.97
C CYS A 6 1.96 -12.64 -6.20
N PHE A 7 3.27 -12.51 -6.37
CA PHE A 7 3.91 -11.24 -6.72
C PHE A 7 3.45 -10.72 -8.09
N ASP A 8 3.32 -11.60 -9.09
CA ASP A 8 2.85 -11.20 -10.41
C ASP A 8 1.39 -10.73 -10.41
N ILE A 9 0.54 -11.37 -9.62
CA ILE A 9 -0.86 -10.93 -9.44
C ILE A 9 -0.91 -9.59 -8.71
N LEU A 10 -0.14 -9.42 -7.63
CA LEU A 10 -0.07 -8.17 -6.89
C LEU A 10 0.50 -7.04 -7.76
N ARG A 11 1.55 -7.32 -8.53
CA ARG A 11 2.15 -6.39 -9.48
C ARG A 11 1.13 -6.01 -10.56
N SER A 12 0.43 -6.98 -11.13
CA SER A 12 -0.60 -6.73 -12.15
C SER A 12 -1.77 -5.91 -11.58
N ALA A 13 -2.20 -6.19 -10.35
CA ALA A 13 -3.25 -5.43 -9.67
C ALA A 13 -2.80 -3.99 -9.39
N VAL A 14 -1.58 -3.77 -8.87
CA VAL A 14 -1.03 -2.43 -8.61
C VAL A 14 -0.78 -1.65 -9.89
N MET A 15 -0.31 -2.29 -10.97
CA MET A 15 -0.11 -1.64 -12.27
C MET A 15 -1.45 -1.26 -12.93
N CYS A 16 -2.48 -2.11 -12.82
CA CYS A 16 -3.80 -1.82 -13.41
C CYS A 16 -4.63 -0.84 -12.59
N GLN A 17 -4.56 -0.90 -11.26
CA GLN A 17 -5.33 0.00 -10.41
C GLN A 17 -4.61 1.33 -10.20
N GLY A 18 -3.28 1.34 -10.08
CA GLY A 18 -2.51 2.56 -9.81
C GLY A 18 -3.08 3.39 -8.66
N ASP A 19 -3.85 2.73 -7.80
CA ASP A 19 -4.90 3.40 -7.07
C ASP A 19 -4.35 3.81 -5.72
N THR A 20 -4.08 5.10 -5.60
CA THR A 20 -3.64 5.74 -4.36
C THR A 20 -4.83 6.15 -3.49
N THR A 21 -6.05 5.80 -3.87
CA THR A 21 -7.23 6.23 -3.15
C THR A 21 -7.32 5.54 -1.79
N LEU A 22 -7.47 6.38 -0.77
CA LEU A 22 -7.56 5.96 0.61
C LEU A 22 -9.00 5.51 0.90
N THR A 23 -9.18 4.21 1.17
CA THR A 23 -10.44 3.70 1.73
C THR A 23 -10.58 4.21 3.16
N THR A 24 -11.43 5.21 3.36
CA THR A 24 -11.68 5.77 4.69
C THR A 24 -12.69 4.92 5.45
N PHE A 25 -12.49 4.76 6.76
CA PHE A 25 -13.47 4.11 7.65
C PHE A 25 -14.29 5.18 8.37
N GLY A 26 -15.61 5.02 8.36
CA GLY A 26 -16.56 5.90 9.04
C GLY A 26 -17.40 5.16 10.05
N TRP A 27 -17.87 5.86 11.08
CA TRP A 27 -18.72 5.29 12.14
C TRP A 27 -20.20 5.69 12.01
N GLU A 28 -20.60 6.32 10.90
CA GLU A 28 -21.86 7.06 10.68
C GLU A 28 -22.98 6.86 11.72
N LYS A 29 -23.51 5.63 11.88
CA LYS A 29 -24.51 5.27 12.91
C LYS A 29 -24.28 3.90 13.58
N LEU A 30 -23.09 3.31 13.45
CA LEU A 30 -22.81 1.94 13.89
C LEU A 30 -21.71 1.89 14.95
N SER A 31 -21.79 0.92 15.86
CA SER A 31 -20.81 0.74 16.95
C SER A 31 -19.42 0.31 16.47
N LYS A 32 -19.29 -0.07 15.20
CA LYS A 32 -18.03 -0.50 14.57
C LYS A 32 -17.77 0.31 13.29
N PRO A 33 -16.48 0.62 12.98
CA PRO A 33 -16.12 1.33 11.77
C PRO A 33 -16.51 0.49 10.55
N GLN A 34 -17.20 1.11 9.61
CA GLN A 34 -17.53 0.52 8.31
C GLN A 34 -16.69 1.21 7.24
N PRO A 35 -16.20 0.45 6.24
CA PRO A 35 -15.49 1.05 5.12
C PRO A 35 -16.46 1.95 4.35
N HIS A 36 -16.09 3.22 4.20
CA HIS A 36 -16.83 4.17 3.39
C HIS A 36 -16.49 3.89 1.92
N VAL A 37 -17.17 2.91 1.35
CA VAL A 37 -17.08 2.49 -0.05
C VAL A 37 -17.80 3.50 -0.95
N LYS A 38 -17.37 4.77 -0.95
CA LYS A 38 -17.66 5.61 -2.12
C LYS A 38 -16.92 4.98 -3.29
N SER A 39 -17.64 4.68 -4.37
CA SER A 39 -17.05 4.16 -5.61
C SER A 39 -16.05 5.20 -6.12
N THR A 40 -14.76 4.99 -5.85
CA THR A 40 -13.73 5.79 -6.49
C THR A 40 -13.67 5.37 -7.95
N GLU A 41 -13.76 6.33 -8.86
CA GLU A 41 -13.62 6.04 -10.29
C GLU A 41 -12.18 5.61 -10.57
N HIS A 42 -11.98 4.30 -10.73
CA HIS A 42 -10.69 3.73 -11.06
C HIS A 42 -10.34 4.09 -12.51
N ARG A 43 -9.26 4.84 -12.71
CA ARG A 43 -8.69 5.16 -14.01
C ARG A 43 -7.24 4.74 -14.03
N CYS A 44 -6.79 4.13 -15.14
CA CYS A 44 -5.39 3.76 -15.30
C CYS A 44 -4.51 5.01 -15.11
N VAL A 45 -3.46 4.88 -14.31
CA VAL A 45 -2.49 5.96 -14.09
C VAL A 45 -1.29 5.77 -15.02
N ASP A 46 -0.61 6.86 -15.35
CA ASP A 46 0.68 6.80 -16.03
C ASP A 46 1.72 6.24 -15.06
N TRP A 47 2.10 4.97 -15.26
CA TRP A 47 2.99 4.23 -14.36
C TRP A 47 4.36 4.90 -14.22
N ASN A 48 4.90 5.46 -15.30
CA ASN A 48 6.23 6.07 -15.26
C ASN A 48 6.20 7.34 -14.41
N LYS A 49 5.18 8.18 -14.57
CA LYS A 49 5.00 9.38 -13.74
C LYS A 49 4.75 9.04 -12.27
N LEU A 50 4.01 7.96 -12.00
CA LEU A 50 3.80 7.49 -10.63
C LEU A 50 5.15 7.11 -10.00
N MET A 51 5.94 6.27 -10.67
CA MET A 51 7.23 5.82 -10.15
C MET A 51 8.23 6.98 -10.00
N GLU A 52 8.26 7.92 -10.95
CA GLU A 52 9.06 9.15 -10.85
C GLU A 52 8.66 9.97 -9.62
N SER A 53 7.36 10.10 -9.33
CA SER A 53 6.88 10.82 -8.14
C SER A 53 7.25 10.15 -6.82
N LEU A 54 7.55 8.85 -6.84
CA LEU A 54 7.92 8.07 -5.66
C LEU A 54 9.44 7.97 -5.47
N ALA A 55 10.24 8.32 -6.48
CA ALA A 55 11.69 8.11 -6.51
C ALA A 55 12.40 8.66 -5.26
N ASP A 56 12.03 9.86 -4.81
CA ASP A 56 12.61 10.51 -3.63
C ASP A 56 12.22 9.85 -2.29
N ARG A 57 11.27 8.90 -2.30
CA ARG A 57 10.72 8.24 -1.11
C ARG A 57 11.05 6.75 -1.07
N VAL A 58 11.85 6.26 -2.01
CA VAL A 58 12.23 4.85 -2.07
C VAL A 58 13.28 4.58 -0.99
N VAL A 59 12.93 3.72 -0.05
CA VAL A 59 13.84 3.24 1.01
C VAL A 59 14.70 2.12 0.43
N GLY A 60 16.02 2.25 0.59
CA GLY A 60 16.98 1.24 0.11
C GLY A 60 16.93 -0.05 0.92
N GLU A 61 17.45 -1.15 0.36
CA GLU A 61 17.45 -2.46 1.02
C GLU A 61 18.19 -2.46 2.37
N GLU A 62 19.31 -1.74 2.45
CA GLU A 62 20.08 -1.57 3.69
C GLU A 62 19.29 -0.81 4.76
N GLU A 63 18.62 0.29 4.38
CA GLU A 63 17.81 1.08 5.30
C GLU A 63 16.61 0.27 5.78
N MET A 64 15.94 -0.47 4.89
CA MET A 64 14.87 -1.41 5.25
C MET A 64 15.33 -2.47 6.24
N ALA A 65 16.52 -3.05 6.05
CA ALA A 65 17.09 -4.04 6.95
C ALA A 65 17.44 -3.46 8.33
N ALA A 66 17.76 -2.16 8.40
CA ALA A 66 18.04 -1.44 9.63
C ALA A 66 16.78 -1.01 10.40
N LEU A 67 15.58 -1.11 9.82
CA LEU A 67 14.34 -0.73 10.49
C LEU A 67 14.04 -1.68 11.66
N VAL A 68 14.19 -1.18 12.89
CA VAL A 68 13.81 -1.87 14.12
C VAL A 68 12.51 -1.29 14.66
N ASN A 69 11.60 -2.15 15.12
CA ASN A 69 10.36 -1.73 15.75
C ASN A 69 10.66 -0.87 17.00
N PRO A 70 10.23 0.41 17.07
CA PRO A 70 10.50 1.28 18.21
C PRO A 70 9.87 0.84 19.54
N ARG A 71 8.94 -0.13 19.50
CA ARG A 71 8.25 -0.70 20.66
C ARG A 71 8.72 -2.12 21.01
N LEU A 72 9.75 -2.63 20.32
CA LEU A 72 10.36 -3.89 20.73
C LEU A 72 11.18 -3.60 22.01
N GLU A 73 10.60 -3.89 23.17
CA GLU A 73 11.40 -3.98 24.39
C GLU A 73 12.40 -5.13 24.20
N SER A 74 13.69 -4.81 24.21
CA SER A 74 14.77 -5.78 24.21
C SER A 74 14.74 -6.55 25.54
N GLY A 75 13.98 -7.64 25.59
CA GLY A 75 13.79 -8.41 26.82
C GLY A 75 13.23 -9.82 26.60
N ALA A 76 14.09 -10.75 26.21
CA ALA A 76 14.15 -12.14 26.66
C ALA A 76 15.48 -12.77 26.25
#